data_AF-A0A4U0REG3-F1
#
_entry.id   AF-A0A4U0REG3-F1
#
_cell.length_a   1.000
_cell.length_b   1.000
_cell.length_c   1.000
_cell.angle_alpha   90.00
_cell.angle_beta   90.00
_cell.angle_gamma   90.00
#
_symmetry.space_group_name_H-M   'P 1'
#
loop_
_entity.id
_entity.type
_entity.pdbx_description
1 polymer ?
#
loop_
_entity_poly.entity_id
_entity_poly.type
_entity_poly.pdbx_seq_one_letter_code
_entity_poly.pdbx_strand_id
1 'polypeptide(L)'
;MRTYLDWNATTPLRPEVKEAIIEALELSGNPSSVHAEGRAAKMALERAREQIAAALGAEGADLVFTSGTTEAASMVLGQGGYLCAPTEHSAIKVWCDPVLPVDRDGIVTVTDPARTSLQLANNETGVMQDLPQGLHSSDLTQAFGKVPFAFNWLGLTAGFVSAHKLGGPKGIGALVLRKGTEIPALIRGGGQEQGRRAGTENLIGILAFAAAAAAAQRDLEAGVWDQVAQRRDALEARLCDIAPEAVIAGKAARRLPNTTCLLTSGWKGETQVMQMDLAGFAISAGSACSSGKVRASGALQAMGFDDQLSQSAIRISISPTLGDDQINRFADAWEKAYSRWRDRTGPAIRPSTEEG
;
A
#
# COMPACT_ATOMS: atom_id res chain seq x y z
N MET A 1 -21.58 13.21 -9.31
CA MET A 1 -21.06 12.46 -8.15
C MET A 1 -19.56 12.29 -8.31
N ARG A 2 -18.79 12.53 -7.25
CA ARG A 2 -17.32 12.40 -7.22
C ARG A 2 -16.91 10.93 -7.21
N THR A 3 -15.87 10.56 -7.96
CA THR A 3 -15.30 9.20 -7.99
C THR A 3 -13.93 9.21 -7.30
N TYR A 4 -13.73 8.30 -6.34
CA TYR A 4 -12.50 8.21 -5.58
C TYR A 4 -11.58 7.10 -6.15
N LEU A 5 -10.44 7.50 -6.72
CA LEU A 5 -9.47 6.63 -7.41
C LEU A 5 -8.08 6.73 -6.77
N ASP A 6 -8.02 6.91 -5.45
CA ASP A 6 -6.78 6.99 -4.67
C ASP A 6 -6.73 5.94 -3.53
N TRP A 7 -7.21 4.73 -3.81
CA TRP A 7 -7.27 3.62 -2.85
C TRP A 7 -5.92 3.18 -2.30
N ASN A 8 -4.82 3.42 -3.02
CA ASN A 8 -3.48 3.12 -2.51
C ASN A 8 -3.00 4.14 -1.47
N ALA A 9 -3.60 5.34 -1.38
CA ALA A 9 -3.34 6.29 -0.30
C ALA A 9 -4.11 5.92 0.97
N THR A 10 -5.42 5.72 0.87
CA THR A 10 -6.28 5.20 1.93
C THR A 10 -7.60 4.73 1.32
N THR A 11 -8.32 3.88 2.02
CA THR A 11 -9.65 3.42 1.57
C THR A 11 -10.76 3.94 2.49
N PRO A 12 -11.99 4.12 2.00
CA PRO A 12 -13.17 4.34 2.84
C PRO A 12 -13.42 3.16 3.80
N LEU A 13 -14.08 3.41 4.93
CA LEU A 13 -14.48 2.34 5.85
C LEU A 13 -15.50 1.40 5.18
N ARG A 14 -15.27 0.09 5.24
CA ARG A 14 -16.26 -0.91 4.80
C ARG A 14 -17.47 -0.91 5.74
N PRO A 15 -18.67 -1.33 5.27
CA PRO A 15 -19.85 -1.47 6.13
C PRO A 15 -19.59 -2.36 7.36
N GLU A 16 -18.96 -3.52 7.18
CA GLU A 16 -18.67 -4.47 8.26
C GLU A 16 -17.74 -3.89 9.33
N VAL A 17 -16.88 -2.95 8.92
CA VAL A 17 -15.97 -2.25 9.83
C VAL A 17 -16.74 -1.25 10.69
N LYS A 18 -17.77 -0.59 10.15
CA LYS A 18 -18.61 0.32 10.92
C LYS A 18 -19.41 -0.42 11.98
N GLU A 19 -19.94 -1.60 11.64
CA GLU A 19 -20.63 -2.49 12.57
C GLU A 19 -19.68 -2.94 13.68
N ALA A 20 -18.48 -3.43 13.33
CA ALA A 20 -17.48 -3.84 14.30
C ALA A 20 -17.02 -2.69 15.23
N ILE A 21 -16.96 -1.45 14.72
CA ILE A 21 -16.68 -0.28 15.57
C ILE A 21 -17.80 -0.06 16.59
N ILE A 22 -19.06 -0.15 16.17
CA ILE A 22 -20.21 0.00 17.08
C ILE A 22 -20.19 -1.07 18.15
N GLU A 23 -19.96 -2.34 17.79
CA GLU A 23 -19.83 -3.44 18.74
C GLU A 23 -18.65 -3.23 19.72
N ALA A 24 -17.52 -2.73 19.22
CA ALA A 24 -16.35 -2.47 20.06
C ALA A 24 -16.57 -1.32 21.05
N LEU A 25 -17.44 -0.35 20.74
CA LEU A 25 -17.79 0.76 21.65
C LEU A 25 -18.56 0.27 22.89
N GLU A 26 -19.26 -0.85 22.79
CA GLU A 26 -19.97 -1.46 23.92
C GLU A 26 -19.02 -2.21 24.89
N LEU A 27 -17.77 -2.45 24.50
CA LEU A 27 -16.75 -3.07 25.35
C LEU A 27 -16.03 -2.01 26.20
N SER A 28 -16.48 -1.84 27.44
CA SER A 28 -15.92 -0.87 28.39
C SER A 28 -14.67 -1.36 29.16
N GLY A 29 -14.35 -2.65 29.07
CA GLY A 29 -13.26 -3.26 29.83
C GLY A 29 -11.87 -2.95 29.30
N ASN A 30 -10.91 -2.77 30.21
CA ASN A 30 -9.49 -2.77 29.87
C ASN A 30 -9.00 -4.25 29.77
N PRO A 31 -8.39 -4.71 28.66
CA PRO A 31 -7.89 -6.08 28.51
C PRO A 31 -6.89 -6.53 29.58
N SER A 32 -6.24 -5.58 30.26
CA SER A 32 -5.31 -5.85 31.37
C SER A 32 -6.02 -6.11 32.72
N SER A 33 -7.33 -5.86 32.80
CA SER A 33 -8.10 -6.04 34.04
C SER A 33 -8.57 -7.48 34.24
N VAL A 34 -8.56 -7.94 35.50
CA VAL A 34 -8.95 -9.31 35.86
C VAL A 34 -10.45 -9.52 36.08
N HIS A 35 -11.26 -8.45 36.14
CA HIS A 35 -12.71 -8.51 36.31
C HIS A 35 -13.44 -8.93 35.02
N ALA A 36 -14.76 -9.13 35.07
CA ALA A 36 -15.53 -9.73 33.98
C ALA A 36 -15.42 -8.96 32.66
N GLU A 37 -15.53 -7.64 32.71
CA GLU A 37 -15.44 -6.73 31.56
C GLU A 37 -14.02 -6.76 30.96
N GLY A 38 -12.98 -6.79 31.80
CA GLY A 38 -11.59 -6.90 31.35
C GLY A 38 -11.31 -8.23 30.66
N ARG A 39 -11.81 -9.34 31.21
CA ARG A 39 -11.73 -10.66 30.57
C ARG A 39 -12.49 -10.71 29.24
N ALA A 40 -13.67 -10.08 29.16
CA ALA A 40 -14.43 -9.97 27.91
C ALA A 40 -13.65 -9.19 26.84
N ALA A 41 -13.07 -8.04 27.20
CA ALA A 41 -12.22 -7.25 26.32
C ALA A 41 -10.98 -8.04 25.85
N LYS A 42 -10.33 -8.78 26.76
CA LYS A 42 -9.18 -9.63 26.44
C LYS A 42 -9.55 -10.75 25.45
N MET A 43 -10.68 -11.43 25.66
CA MET A 43 -11.16 -12.45 24.72
C MET A 43 -11.44 -11.88 23.33
N ALA A 44 -12.08 -10.71 23.25
CA ALA A 44 -12.35 -10.03 21.98
C ALA A 44 -11.06 -9.65 21.25
N LEU A 45 -10.07 -9.14 21.99
CA LEU A 45 -8.75 -8.80 21.47
C LEU A 45 -8.01 -10.03 20.91
N GLU A 46 -7.96 -11.14 21.64
CA GLU A 46 -7.28 -12.36 21.15
C GLU A 46 -8.01 -12.98 19.96
N ARG A 47 -9.36 -12.96 19.94
CA ARG A 47 -10.12 -13.39 18.75
C ARG A 47 -9.80 -12.54 17.52
N ALA A 48 -9.71 -11.21 17.69
CA ALA A 48 -9.32 -10.32 16.59
C ALA A 48 -7.89 -10.61 16.11
N ARG A 49 -6.96 -10.92 17.04
CA ARG A 49 -5.59 -11.34 16.71
C ARG A 49 -5.58 -12.61 15.86
N GLU A 50 -6.33 -13.63 16.26
CA GLU A 50 -6.48 -14.90 15.53
C GLU A 50 -7.06 -14.69 14.13
N GLN A 51 -8.11 -13.85 14.01
CA GLN A 51 -8.73 -13.54 12.71
C GLN A 51 -7.77 -12.86 11.74
N ILE A 52 -6.98 -11.90 12.22
CA ILE A 52 -6.00 -11.19 11.39
C ILE A 52 -4.85 -12.13 11.03
N ALA A 53 -4.37 -12.97 11.97
CA ALA A 53 -3.34 -13.96 11.70
C ALA A 53 -3.77 -14.97 10.63
N ALA A 54 -5.01 -15.48 10.70
CA ALA A 54 -5.57 -16.37 9.69
C ALA A 54 -5.70 -15.69 8.32
N ALA A 55 -6.22 -14.45 8.27
CA ALA A 55 -6.33 -13.69 7.02
C ALA A 55 -4.95 -13.41 6.36
N LEU A 56 -3.88 -13.36 7.15
CA LEU A 56 -2.51 -13.19 6.65
C LEU A 56 -1.81 -14.51 6.29
N GLY A 57 -2.41 -15.67 6.58
CA GLY A 57 -1.72 -16.96 6.53
C GLY A 57 -0.50 -17.00 7.46
N ALA A 58 -0.66 -16.43 8.65
CA ALA A 58 0.35 -16.26 9.68
C ALA A 58 0.03 -17.07 10.94
N GLU A 59 -0.71 -18.17 10.81
CA GLU A 59 -1.06 -19.03 11.95
C GLU A 59 0.21 -19.53 12.65
N GLY A 60 0.24 -19.37 13.98
CA GLY A 60 1.39 -19.71 14.81
C GLY A 60 2.53 -18.68 14.82
N ALA A 61 2.46 -17.63 14.01
CA ALA A 61 3.33 -16.46 14.11
C ALA A 61 2.90 -15.56 15.28
N ASP A 62 3.80 -14.69 15.73
CA ASP A 62 3.48 -13.68 16.73
C ASP A 62 2.94 -12.43 16.03
N LEU A 63 1.77 -11.94 16.43
CA LEU A 63 1.20 -10.69 15.93
C LEU A 63 1.25 -9.65 17.05
N VAL A 64 1.77 -8.46 16.76
CA VAL A 64 1.85 -7.30 17.65
C VAL A 64 1.07 -6.13 17.05
N PHE A 65 0.07 -5.62 17.75
CA PHE A 65 -0.69 -4.45 17.30
C PHE A 65 0.12 -3.16 17.46
N THR A 66 0.06 -2.32 16.42
CA THR A 66 0.76 -1.03 16.35
C THR A 66 -0.21 0.06 15.86
N SER A 67 0.20 1.33 15.86
CA SER A 67 -0.60 2.40 15.23
C SER A 67 -0.60 2.36 13.70
N GLY A 68 0.22 1.51 13.08
CA GLY A 68 0.34 1.38 11.63
C GLY A 68 1.69 0.82 11.19
N THR A 69 1.84 0.65 9.87
CA THR A 69 3.07 0.17 9.22
C THR A 69 4.31 0.98 9.61
N THR A 70 4.18 2.31 9.76
CA THR A 70 5.31 3.17 10.16
C THR A 70 5.85 2.83 11.56
N GLU A 71 4.98 2.58 12.54
CA GLU A 71 5.41 2.15 13.89
C GLU A 71 6.01 0.75 13.83
N ALA A 72 5.37 -0.18 13.12
CA ALA A 72 5.84 -1.55 12.96
C ALA A 72 7.26 -1.61 12.32
N ALA A 73 7.48 -0.84 11.26
CA ALA A 73 8.76 -0.71 10.61
C ALA A 73 9.83 -0.13 11.54
N SER A 74 9.50 0.91 12.30
CA SER A 74 10.42 1.50 13.28
C SER A 74 10.84 0.51 14.37
N MET A 75 9.91 -0.33 14.85
CA MET A 75 10.19 -1.36 15.86
C MET A 75 11.19 -2.41 15.36
N VAL A 76 11.14 -2.76 14.08
CA VAL A 76 11.99 -3.82 13.49
C VAL A 76 13.30 -3.27 12.93
N LEU A 77 13.25 -2.11 12.28
CA LEU A 77 14.37 -1.53 11.53
C LEU A 77 15.13 -0.46 12.31
N GLY A 78 14.60 -0.01 13.46
CA GLY A 78 15.13 1.12 14.23
C GLY A 78 16.57 0.97 14.74
N GLN A 79 17.11 -0.25 14.75
CA GLN A 79 18.52 -0.51 15.09
C GLN A 79 19.50 -0.22 13.94
N GLY A 80 18.98 0.00 12.72
CA GLY A 80 19.77 0.24 11.52
C GLY A 80 20.55 -0.99 11.04
N GLY A 81 21.42 -0.77 10.04
CA GLY A 81 22.23 -1.84 9.45
C GLY A 81 21.49 -2.70 8.41
N TYR A 82 20.32 -2.27 7.95
CA TYR A 82 19.51 -2.96 6.94
C TYR A 82 19.64 -2.30 5.57
N LEU A 83 19.44 -3.10 4.52
CA LEU A 83 19.42 -2.68 3.12
C LEU A 83 17.97 -2.58 2.64
N CYS A 84 17.72 -1.69 1.69
CA CYS A 84 16.43 -1.61 1.02
C CYS A 84 16.56 -1.08 -0.41
N ALA A 85 15.47 -1.12 -1.16
CA ALA A 85 15.40 -0.49 -2.47
C ALA A 85 15.05 1.01 -2.36
N PRO A 86 15.55 1.87 -3.26
CA PRO A 86 15.12 3.26 -3.35
C PRO A 86 13.60 3.45 -3.58
N THR A 87 12.93 2.42 -4.10
CA THR A 87 11.47 2.36 -4.32
C THR A 87 10.66 2.14 -3.05
N GLU A 88 11.30 1.83 -1.92
CA GLU A 88 10.60 1.63 -0.65
C GLU A 88 9.87 2.89 -0.16
N HIS A 89 8.85 2.67 0.68
CA HIS A 89 8.16 3.75 1.37
C HIS A 89 9.13 4.53 2.29
N SER A 90 8.89 5.83 2.50
CA SER A 90 9.74 6.67 3.36
C SER A 90 9.86 6.14 4.79
N ALA A 91 8.82 5.46 5.28
CA ALA A 91 8.81 4.78 6.58
C ALA A 91 9.82 3.63 6.71
N ILE A 92 10.27 3.05 5.58
CA ILE A 92 11.32 2.03 5.54
C ILE A 92 12.67 2.70 5.27
N LYS A 93 12.74 3.56 4.25
CA LYS A 93 13.99 4.21 3.81
C LYS A 93 14.71 5.03 4.88
N VAL A 94 13.98 5.55 5.87
CA VAL A 94 14.60 6.29 6.97
C VAL A 94 15.45 5.40 7.89
N TRP A 95 15.25 4.07 7.86
CA TRP A 95 15.93 3.09 8.70
C TRP A 95 16.91 2.17 7.95
N CYS A 96 16.89 2.22 6.63
CA CYS A 96 17.62 1.31 5.75
C CYS A 96 18.53 2.09 4.79
N ASP A 97 19.59 1.45 4.32
CA ASP A 97 20.42 1.97 3.23
C ASP A 97 19.76 1.66 1.87
N PRO A 98 19.29 2.66 1.08
CA PRO A 98 18.57 2.44 -0.16
C PRO A 98 19.51 2.16 -1.34
N VAL A 99 20.24 1.04 -1.28
CA VAL A 99 21.30 0.69 -2.23
C VAL A 99 20.94 -0.47 -3.18
N LEU A 100 19.80 -1.14 -2.97
CA LEU A 100 19.48 -2.30 -3.78
C LEU A 100 19.17 -1.88 -5.24
N PRO A 101 19.77 -2.55 -6.24
CA PRO A 101 19.50 -2.26 -7.64
C PRO A 101 18.04 -2.48 -7.99
N VAL A 102 17.49 -1.57 -8.80
CA VAL A 102 16.13 -1.63 -9.34
C VAL A 102 16.24 -1.56 -10.85
N ASP A 103 15.58 -2.47 -11.56
CA ASP A 103 15.54 -2.44 -13.02
C ASP A 103 14.45 -1.49 -13.57
N ARG A 104 14.35 -1.42 -14.90
CA ARG A 104 13.40 -0.55 -15.62
C ARG A 104 11.93 -0.89 -15.33
N ASP A 105 11.64 -2.13 -14.97
CA ASP A 105 10.29 -2.61 -14.65
C ASP A 105 9.98 -2.52 -13.15
N GLY A 106 10.93 -2.09 -12.33
CA GLY A 106 10.77 -1.91 -10.89
C GLY A 106 11.06 -3.16 -10.07
N ILE A 107 11.69 -4.18 -10.66
CA ILE A 107 12.10 -5.39 -9.96
C ILE A 107 13.42 -5.13 -9.23
N VAL A 108 13.46 -5.55 -7.97
CA VAL A 108 14.61 -5.32 -7.09
C VAL A 108 15.50 -6.56 -7.05
N THR A 109 16.81 -6.36 -7.19
CA THR A 109 17.80 -7.42 -6.96
C THR A 109 18.21 -7.45 -5.49
N VAL A 110 17.89 -8.54 -4.79
CA VAL A 110 18.28 -8.75 -3.39
C VAL A 110 19.58 -9.55 -3.31
N THR A 111 20.62 -8.96 -2.73
CA THR A 111 21.94 -9.59 -2.59
C THR A 111 22.18 -10.22 -1.21
N ASP A 112 21.56 -9.67 -0.16
CA ASP A 112 21.64 -10.17 1.21
C ASP A 112 20.22 -10.18 1.85
N PRO A 113 19.45 -11.27 1.69
CA PRO A 113 18.09 -11.35 2.21
C PRO A 113 18.00 -11.10 3.73
N ALA A 114 18.94 -11.64 4.51
CA ALA A 114 18.90 -11.59 5.97
C ALA A 114 19.08 -10.17 6.55
N ARG A 115 19.58 -9.23 5.73
CA ARG A 115 19.69 -7.80 6.07
C ARG A 115 18.77 -6.91 5.26
N THR A 116 17.88 -7.46 4.43
CA THR A 116 17.06 -6.68 3.50
C THR A 116 15.63 -6.51 3.97
N SER A 117 15.13 -5.28 3.91
CA SER A 117 13.70 -4.99 3.89
C SER A 117 13.23 -4.67 2.47
N LEU A 118 12.23 -5.41 1.98
CA LEU A 118 11.68 -5.23 0.63
C LEU A 118 10.16 -5.32 0.66
N GLN A 119 9.46 -4.29 0.18
CA GLN A 119 8.00 -4.30 0.02
C GLN A 119 7.56 -5.41 -0.92
N LEU A 120 6.44 -6.08 -0.60
CA LEU A 120 5.86 -7.08 -1.49
C LEU A 120 5.24 -6.45 -2.74
N ALA A 121 4.68 -5.26 -2.60
CA ALA A 121 4.06 -4.52 -3.70
C ALA A 121 4.27 -3.01 -3.55
N ASN A 122 4.70 -2.36 -4.64
CA ASN A 122 4.95 -0.94 -4.65
C ASN A 122 3.65 -0.12 -4.62
N ASN A 123 3.57 0.87 -3.73
CA ASN A 123 2.39 1.72 -3.56
C ASN A 123 2.18 2.72 -4.70
N GLU A 124 3.21 3.04 -5.49
CA GLU A 124 3.14 3.98 -6.61
C GLU A 124 2.81 3.27 -7.92
N THR A 125 3.62 2.27 -8.31
CA THR A 125 3.52 1.57 -9.60
C THR A 125 2.65 0.33 -9.56
N GLY A 126 2.43 -0.23 -8.37
CA GLY A 126 1.79 -1.52 -8.18
C GLY A 126 2.70 -2.71 -8.42
N VAL A 127 3.96 -2.52 -8.85
CA VAL A 127 4.91 -3.61 -9.15
C VAL A 127 5.09 -4.51 -7.93
N MET A 128 4.94 -5.81 -8.16
CA MET A 128 5.09 -6.84 -7.15
C MET A 128 6.48 -7.47 -7.21
N GLN A 129 7.07 -7.70 -6.04
CA GLN A 129 8.37 -8.34 -5.91
C GLN A 129 8.19 -9.84 -5.66
N ASP A 130 9.14 -10.63 -6.13
CA ASP A 130 9.30 -12.02 -5.71
C ASP A 130 10.29 -12.05 -4.55
N LEU A 131 9.76 -12.25 -3.34
CA LEU A 131 10.57 -12.15 -2.12
C LEU A 131 11.45 -13.40 -1.95
N PRO A 132 12.77 -13.26 -1.77
CA PRO A 132 13.64 -14.39 -1.50
C PRO A 132 13.39 -14.96 -0.09
N GLN A 133 13.63 -16.25 0.08
CA GLN A 133 13.58 -16.90 1.40
C GLN A 133 14.64 -16.31 2.34
N GLY A 134 14.31 -16.24 3.63
CA GLY A 134 15.23 -15.68 4.64
C GLY A 134 15.30 -14.15 4.64
N LEU A 135 14.40 -13.47 3.93
CA LEU A 135 14.29 -12.02 3.94
C LEU A 135 14.06 -11.50 5.38
N HIS A 136 14.77 -10.45 5.77
CA HIS A 136 14.60 -9.87 7.11
C HIS A 136 13.17 -9.37 7.32
N SER A 137 12.71 -8.46 6.45
CA SER A 137 11.37 -7.92 6.60
C SER A 137 10.71 -7.54 5.29
N SER A 138 9.40 -7.43 5.31
CA SER A 138 8.64 -6.95 4.16
C SER A 138 7.48 -6.04 4.57
N ASP A 139 7.33 -4.94 3.83
CA ASP A 139 6.10 -4.16 3.84
C ASP A 139 5.04 -4.88 2.98
N LEU A 140 4.04 -5.47 3.65
CA LEU A 140 2.94 -6.22 3.04
C LEU A 140 1.69 -5.33 2.84
N THR A 141 1.76 -4.06 3.22
CA THR A 141 0.62 -3.14 3.37
C THR A 141 -0.20 -2.99 2.09
N GLN A 142 0.43 -2.97 0.92
CA GLN A 142 -0.27 -2.80 -0.34
C GLN A 142 -0.80 -4.10 -0.93
N ALA A 143 -0.21 -5.23 -0.55
CA ALA A 143 -0.58 -6.55 -1.04
C ALA A 143 -1.69 -7.19 -0.21
N PHE A 144 -1.67 -6.99 1.11
CA PHE A 144 -2.64 -7.62 2.02
C PHE A 144 -4.07 -7.31 1.58
N GLY A 145 -4.89 -8.36 1.46
CA GLY A 145 -6.28 -8.27 1.06
C GLY A 145 -6.53 -7.92 -0.40
N LYS A 146 -5.48 -7.77 -1.23
CA LYS A 146 -5.59 -7.48 -2.68
C LYS A 146 -5.02 -8.57 -3.58
N VAL A 147 -4.05 -9.34 -3.07
CA VAL A 147 -3.45 -10.47 -3.76
C VAL A 147 -3.31 -11.66 -2.80
N PRO A 148 -3.41 -12.90 -3.30
CA PRO A 148 -3.22 -14.07 -2.45
C PRO A 148 -1.76 -14.22 -2.04
N PHE A 149 -1.52 -14.34 -0.73
CA PHE A 149 -0.27 -14.81 -0.14
C PHE A 149 -0.53 -15.38 1.26
N ALA A 150 0.43 -16.13 1.79
CA ALA A 150 0.47 -16.52 3.19
C ALA A 150 1.82 -16.11 3.78
N PHE A 151 1.83 -15.37 4.90
CA PHE A 151 3.04 -14.92 5.59
C PHE A 151 4.02 -16.08 5.83
N ASN A 152 3.49 -17.22 6.26
CA ASN A 152 4.27 -18.42 6.55
C ASN A 152 4.99 -19.00 5.32
N TRP A 153 4.52 -18.72 4.10
CA TRP A 153 5.16 -19.16 2.85
C TRP A 153 6.20 -18.17 2.32
N LEU A 154 6.13 -16.90 2.74
CA LEU A 154 7.04 -15.86 2.30
C LEU A 154 8.45 -16.02 2.89
N GLY A 155 8.63 -16.83 3.94
CA GLY A 155 9.95 -17.17 4.47
C GLY A 155 10.69 -16.01 5.14
N LEU A 156 9.97 -14.96 5.55
CA LEU A 156 10.52 -13.74 6.14
C LEU A 156 10.52 -13.74 7.67
N THR A 157 11.29 -12.84 8.29
CA THR A 157 11.36 -12.71 9.76
C THR A 157 10.26 -11.80 10.29
N ALA A 158 9.99 -10.68 9.61
CA ALA A 158 8.97 -9.70 10.02
C ALA A 158 8.14 -9.13 8.86
N GLY A 159 6.84 -8.97 9.05
CA GLY A 159 5.91 -8.40 8.07
C GLY A 159 5.12 -7.23 8.65
N PHE A 160 4.87 -6.20 7.85
CA PHE A 160 4.14 -5.00 8.29
C PHE A 160 2.83 -4.84 7.52
N VAL A 161 1.74 -4.51 8.22
CA VAL A 161 0.44 -4.25 7.60
C VAL A 161 -0.31 -3.10 8.29
N SER A 162 -1.24 -2.47 7.57
CA SER A 162 -2.11 -1.44 8.13
C SER A 162 -3.55 -1.55 7.63
N ALA A 163 -4.51 -1.37 8.54
CA ALA A 163 -5.92 -1.62 8.29
C ALA A 163 -6.53 -0.67 7.23
N HIS A 164 -6.05 0.57 7.17
CA HIS A 164 -6.63 1.60 6.29
C HIS A 164 -6.39 1.41 4.79
N LYS A 165 -5.70 0.33 4.39
CA LYS A 165 -5.59 -0.13 3.01
C LYS A 165 -6.62 -1.20 2.63
N LEU A 166 -7.32 -1.76 3.63
CA LEU A 166 -8.33 -2.81 3.50
C LEU A 166 -9.76 -2.29 3.68
N GLY A 167 -9.93 -0.99 3.86
CA GLY A 167 -11.19 -0.39 4.31
C GLY A 167 -11.39 -0.45 5.82
N GLY A 168 -10.32 -0.69 6.59
CA GLY A 168 -10.29 -0.50 8.04
C GLY A 168 -9.97 0.95 8.46
N PRO A 169 -9.97 1.25 9.77
CA PRO A 169 -9.66 2.58 10.27
C PRO A 169 -8.17 2.93 10.14
N LYS A 170 -7.88 4.24 10.12
CA LYS A 170 -6.53 4.77 10.27
C LYS A 170 -6.10 4.65 11.74
N GLY A 171 -4.79 4.62 11.99
CA GLY A 171 -4.25 4.57 13.36
C GLY A 171 -4.23 3.17 14.00
N ILE A 172 -4.34 2.12 13.18
CA ILE A 172 -4.12 0.73 13.59
C ILE A 172 -3.39 -0.04 12.47
N GLY A 173 -2.45 -0.87 12.89
CA GLY A 173 -1.75 -1.83 12.05
C GLY A 173 -1.26 -3.01 12.88
N ALA A 174 -0.49 -3.87 12.23
CA ALA A 174 0.12 -5.01 12.89
C ALA A 174 1.53 -5.25 12.36
N LEU A 175 2.38 -5.67 13.28
CA LEU A 175 3.65 -6.31 13.03
C LEU A 175 3.46 -7.81 13.20
N VAL A 176 3.78 -8.58 12.17
CA VAL A 176 3.81 -10.04 12.22
C VAL A 176 5.25 -10.49 12.31
N LEU A 177 5.56 -11.35 13.27
CA LEU A 177 6.90 -11.87 13.51
C LEU A 177 6.86 -13.39 13.39
N ARG A 178 7.89 -13.94 12.74
CA ARG A 178 8.14 -15.38 12.81
C ARG A 178 8.21 -15.80 14.28
N LYS A 179 7.55 -16.91 14.63
CA LYS A 179 7.53 -17.43 16.00
C LYS A 179 8.93 -17.50 16.60
N GLY A 180 9.07 -17.02 17.84
CA GLY A 180 10.35 -17.00 18.56
C GLY A 180 11.29 -15.85 18.17
N THR A 181 10.84 -14.92 17.34
CA THR A 181 11.59 -13.69 17.05
C THR A 181 11.42 -12.70 18.18
N GLU A 182 12.52 -12.31 18.80
CA GLU A 182 12.55 -11.27 19.82
C GLU A 182 12.93 -9.92 19.21
N ILE A 183 12.19 -8.88 19.58
CA ILE A 183 12.44 -7.50 19.17
C ILE A 183 12.39 -6.58 20.40
N PRO A 184 13.25 -5.56 20.49
CA PRO A 184 13.15 -4.61 21.59
C PRO A 184 11.91 -3.72 21.45
N ALA A 185 11.29 -3.40 22.58
CA ALA A 185 10.18 -2.46 22.61
C ALA A 185 10.64 -1.02 22.32
N LEU A 186 10.06 -0.42 21.28
CA LEU A 186 10.23 1.01 20.97
C LEU A 186 9.45 1.87 21.97
N ILE A 187 8.17 1.56 22.17
CA ILE A 187 7.30 2.19 23.17
C ILE A 187 7.36 1.36 24.45
N ARG A 188 8.02 1.89 25.47
CA ARG A 188 8.25 1.23 26.76
C ARG A 188 7.19 1.64 27.79
N GLY A 189 6.82 0.72 28.68
CA GLY A 189 5.78 0.94 29.68
C GLY A 189 5.28 -0.38 30.26
N GLY A 190 3.96 -0.56 30.30
CA GLY A 190 3.32 -1.81 30.74
C GLY A 190 3.59 -3.02 29.83
N GLY A 191 3.10 -4.19 30.25
CA GLY A 191 3.31 -5.47 29.57
C GLY A 191 2.35 -5.78 28.41
N GLN A 192 1.70 -4.78 27.82
CA GLN A 192 0.81 -4.98 26.66
C GLN A 192 1.59 -5.57 25.47
N GLU A 193 0.88 -6.28 24.58
CA GLU A 193 1.46 -6.96 23.42
C GLU A 193 2.70 -7.79 23.79
N GLN A 194 2.58 -8.60 24.85
CA GLN A 194 3.64 -9.44 25.41
C GLN A 194 4.93 -8.67 25.77
N GLY A 195 4.78 -7.40 26.16
CA GLY A 195 5.89 -6.51 26.51
C GLY A 195 6.60 -5.87 25.31
N ARG A 196 6.16 -6.14 24.08
CA ARG A 196 6.79 -5.63 22.85
C ARG A 196 6.29 -4.25 22.45
N ARG A 197 5.09 -3.86 22.89
CA ARG A 197 4.48 -2.56 22.60
C ARG A 197 3.56 -2.12 23.74
N ALA A 198 4.03 -1.20 24.57
CA ALA A 198 3.25 -0.72 25.72
C ALA A 198 2.08 0.21 25.34
N GLY A 199 1.14 0.34 26.28
CA GLY A 199 0.00 1.24 26.20
C GLY A 199 -1.31 0.48 26.00
N THR A 200 -2.38 0.95 26.65
CA THR A 200 -3.71 0.34 26.57
C THR A 200 -4.11 0.08 25.13
N GLU A 201 -4.59 -1.13 24.86
CA GLU A 201 -4.85 -1.60 23.52
C GLU A 201 -6.03 -0.85 22.88
N ASN A 202 -5.86 -0.43 21.62
CA ASN A 202 -6.90 0.25 20.85
C ASN A 202 -7.95 -0.78 20.40
N LEU A 203 -8.82 -1.21 21.32
CA LEU A 203 -9.77 -2.29 21.07
C LEU A 203 -10.70 -1.99 19.90
N ILE A 204 -11.16 -0.74 19.78
CA ILE A 204 -11.98 -0.27 18.65
C ILE A 204 -11.23 -0.47 17.33
N GLY A 205 -9.98 -0.02 17.24
CA GLY A 205 -9.14 -0.19 16.05
C GLY A 205 -8.85 -1.66 15.74
N ILE A 206 -8.58 -2.47 16.77
CA ILE A 206 -8.24 -3.89 16.63
C ILE A 206 -9.42 -4.70 16.08
N LEU A 207 -10.61 -4.56 16.67
CA LEU A 207 -11.82 -5.26 16.20
C LEU A 207 -12.22 -4.80 14.80
N ALA A 208 -12.12 -3.50 14.54
CA ALA A 208 -12.34 -2.92 13.22
C ALA A 208 -11.33 -3.44 12.16
N PHE A 209 -10.07 -3.64 12.54
CA PHE A 209 -9.07 -4.23 11.66
C PHE A 209 -9.38 -5.70 11.36
N ALA A 210 -9.77 -6.49 12.36
CA ALA A 210 -10.17 -7.87 12.15
C ALA A 210 -11.35 -8.00 11.20
N ALA A 211 -12.38 -7.14 11.34
CA ALA A 211 -13.50 -7.09 10.40
C ALA A 211 -13.06 -6.71 8.98
N ALA A 212 -12.16 -5.74 8.83
CA ALA A 212 -11.62 -5.35 7.53
C ALA A 212 -10.83 -6.50 6.87
N ALA A 213 -9.99 -7.19 7.64
CA ALA A 213 -9.19 -8.32 7.18
C ALA A 213 -10.06 -9.49 6.72
N ALA A 214 -11.04 -9.89 7.54
CA ALA A 214 -11.99 -10.95 7.19
C ALA A 214 -12.79 -10.62 5.92
N ALA A 215 -13.19 -9.35 5.76
CA ALA A 215 -13.94 -8.94 4.59
C ALA A 215 -13.09 -8.84 3.32
N ALA A 216 -11.83 -8.39 3.44
CA ALA A 216 -10.89 -8.40 2.33
C ALA A 216 -10.55 -9.83 1.88
N GLN A 217 -10.47 -10.77 2.81
CA GLN A 217 -10.26 -12.19 2.51
C GLN A 217 -11.45 -12.80 1.74
N ARG A 218 -12.69 -12.46 2.13
CA ARG A 218 -13.90 -12.85 1.37
C ARG A 218 -13.88 -12.32 -0.07
N ASP A 219 -13.45 -11.07 -0.28
CA ASP A 219 -13.34 -10.50 -1.62
C ASP A 219 -12.30 -11.24 -2.48
N LEU A 220 -11.16 -11.63 -1.88
CA LEU A 220 -10.14 -12.44 -2.54
C LEU A 220 -10.67 -13.81 -2.95
N GLU A 221 -11.34 -14.53 -2.04
CA GLU A 221 -11.92 -15.85 -2.30
C GLU A 221 -13.02 -15.81 -3.37
N ALA A 222 -13.77 -14.71 -3.43
CA ALA A 222 -14.81 -14.49 -4.44
C ALA A 222 -14.26 -14.03 -5.81
N GLY A 223 -12.94 -13.90 -5.98
CA GLY A 223 -12.33 -13.46 -7.24
C GLY A 223 -12.62 -12.00 -7.60
N VAL A 224 -12.98 -11.16 -6.62
CA VAL A 224 -13.34 -9.76 -6.86
C VAL A 224 -12.16 -8.98 -7.45
N TRP A 225 -10.94 -9.27 -6.98
CA TRP A 225 -9.74 -8.59 -7.46
C TRP A 225 -9.35 -8.96 -8.90
N ASP A 226 -9.79 -10.11 -9.43
CA ASP A 226 -9.60 -10.43 -10.85
C ASP A 226 -10.45 -9.51 -11.74
N GLN A 227 -11.67 -9.19 -11.31
CA GLN A 227 -12.52 -8.22 -11.99
C GLN A 227 -11.93 -6.80 -11.93
N VAL A 228 -11.31 -6.46 -10.79
CA VAL A 228 -10.57 -5.19 -10.64
C VAL A 228 -9.39 -5.14 -11.60
N ALA A 229 -8.63 -6.22 -11.75
CA ALA A 229 -7.53 -6.31 -12.71
C ALA A 229 -8.01 -6.05 -14.14
N GLN A 230 -9.11 -6.69 -14.57
CA GLN A 230 -9.70 -6.48 -15.89
C GLN A 230 -10.11 -5.01 -16.11
N ARG A 231 -10.71 -4.38 -15.10
CA ARG A 231 -11.08 -2.96 -15.15
C ARG A 231 -9.88 -2.03 -15.22
N ARG A 232 -8.81 -2.34 -14.47
CA ARG A 232 -7.53 -1.63 -14.53
C ARG A 232 -6.94 -1.73 -15.94
N ASP A 233 -6.92 -2.94 -16.52
CA ASP A 233 -6.39 -3.17 -17.87
C ASP A 233 -7.21 -2.43 -18.94
N ALA A 234 -8.54 -2.44 -18.83
CA ALA A 234 -9.43 -1.70 -19.72
C ALA A 234 -9.21 -0.18 -19.65
N LEU A 235 -9.00 0.35 -18.43
CA LEU A 235 -8.65 1.75 -18.26
C LEU A 235 -7.30 2.08 -18.90
N GLU A 236 -6.27 1.26 -18.67
CA GLU A 236 -4.94 1.46 -19.26
C GLU A 236 -4.99 1.42 -20.79
N ALA A 237 -5.75 0.49 -21.38
CA ALA A 237 -5.93 0.42 -22.82
C ALA A 237 -6.51 1.73 -23.37
N ARG A 238 -7.61 2.22 -22.78
CA ARG A 238 -8.22 3.49 -23.18
C ARG A 238 -7.27 4.68 -23.06
N LEU A 239 -6.52 4.79 -21.96
CA LEU A 239 -5.58 5.89 -21.75
C LEU A 239 -4.44 5.85 -22.77
N CYS A 240 -3.92 4.67 -23.10
CA CYS A 240 -2.91 4.49 -24.15
C CYS A 240 -3.46 4.77 -25.55
N ASP A 241 -4.73 4.49 -25.84
CA ASP A 241 -5.36 4.86 -27.12
C ASP A 241 -5.47 6.38 -27.27
N ILE A 242 -5.81 7.09 -26.17
CA ILE A 242 -5.91 8.55 -26.13
C ILE A 242 -4.52 9.19 -26.28
N ALA A 243 -3.52 8.65 -25.59
CA ALA A 243 -2.15 9.16 -25.57
C ALA A 243 -1.14 8.04 -25.86
N PRO A 244 -0.87 7.73 -27.14
CA PRO A 244 0.01 6.64 -27.52
C PRO A 244 1.45 6.77 -27.03
N GLU A 245 1.92 7.99 -26.74
CA GLU A 245 3.23 8.24 -26.16
C GLU A 245 3.30 8.10 -24.62
N ALA A 246 2.15 7.91 -23.97
CA ALA A 246 2.12 7.73 -22.52
C ALA A 246 2.67 6.36 -22.11
N VAL A 247 3.36 6.34 -20.98
CA VAL A 247 4.03 5.14 -20.47
C VAL A 247 3.33 4.68 -19.19
N ILE A 248 3.08 3.37 -19.07
CA ILE A 248 2.65 2.76 -17.82
C ILE A 248 3.90 2.20 -17.13
N ALA A 249 4.25 2.73 -15.96
CA ALA A 249 5.42 2.28 -15.22
C ALA A 249 5.23 0.82 -14.74
N GLY A 250 6.22 -0.04 -15.03
CA GLY A 250 6.20 -1.46 -14.63
C GLY A 250 5.18 -2.31 -15.40
N LYS A 251 4.75 -1.91 -16.61
CA LYS A 251 3.73 -2.61 -17.40
C LYS A 251 4.10 -4.08 -17.69
N ALA A 252 5.39 -4.39 -17.88
CA ALA A 252 5.85 -5.74 -18.17
C ALA A 252 6.00 -6.62 -16.91
N ALA A 253 5.96 -6.03 -15.70
CA ALA A 253 6.03 -6.76 -14.45
C ALA A 253 4.66 -7.21 -13.95
N ARG A 254 4.67 -8.18 -13.02
CA ARG A 254 3.50 -8.51 -12.21
C ARG A 254 3.14 -7.30 -11.34
N ARG A 255 1.88 -6.88 -11.36
CA ARG A 255 1.39 -5.69 -10.64
C ARG A 255 0.14 -5.99 -9.82
N LEU A 256 -0.10 -5.16 -8.81
CA LEU A 256 -1.37 -5.10 -8.09
C LEU A 256 -2.53 -4.95 -9.08
N PRO A 257 -3.67 -5.61 -8.81
CA PRO A 257 -4.82 -5.61 -9.71
C PRO A 257 -5.45 -4.23 -9.89
N ASN A 258 -5.19 -3.29 -8.98
CA ASN A 258 -5.95 -2.05 -8.90
C ASN A 258 -5.16 -0.79 -9.25
N THR A 259 -3.87 -0.92 -9.61
CA THR A 259 -2.95 0.21 -9.67
C THR A 259 -2.46 0.48 -11.09
N THR A 260 -2.57 1.74 -11.50
CA THR A 260 -2.02 2.29 -12.72
C THR A 260 -1.15 3.49 -12.38
N CYS A 261 0.10 3.48 -12.84
CA CYS A 261 1.01 4.62 -12.78
C CYS A 261 1.29 5.09 -14.21
N LEU A 262 0.62 6.17 -14.61
CA LEU A 262 0.68 6.73 -15.96
C LEU A 262 1.67 7.90 -15.99
N LEU A 263 2.59 7.87 -16.95
CA LEU A 263 3.57 8.91 -17.21
C LEU A 263 3.24 9.55 -18.56
N THR A 264 3.04 10.87 -18.58
CA THR A 264 2.70 11.64 -19.79
C THR A 264 3.69 12.79 -19.96
N SER A 265 4.80 12.54 -20.65
CA SER A 265 5.94 13.46 -20.71
C SER A 265 5.52 14.90 -21.01
N GLY A 266 6.04 15.85 -20.21
CA GLY A 266 5.75 17.28 -20.34
C GLY A 266 4.45 17.74 -19.66
N TRP A 267 3.54 16.85 -19.29
CA TRP A 267 2.33 17.20 -18.53
C TRP A 267 2.51 16.89 -17.05
N LYS A 268 2.83 17.91 -16.25
CA LYS A 268 3.10 17.74 -14.81
C LYS A 268 1.96 17.01 -14.08
N GLY A 269 2.32 16.03 -13.25
CA GLY A 269 1.38 15.20 -12.51
C GLY A 269 0.42 16.01 -11.64
N GLU A 270 0.90 17.06 -10.95
CA GLU A 270 0.04 17.92 -10.13
C GLU A 270 -1.00 18.66 -10.98
N THR A 271 -0.65 19.04 -12.21
CA THR A 271 -1.59 19.69 -13.13
C THR A 271 -2.69 18.72 -13.56
N GLN A 272 -2.31 17.48 -13.87
CA GLN A 272 -3.26 16.41 -14.16
C GLN A 272 -4.19 16.15 -12.95
N VAL A 273 -3.64 16.03 -11.73
CA VAL A 273 -4.43 15.83 -10.51
C VAL A 273 -5.43 16.97 -10.30
N MET A 274 -5.01 18.23 -10.43
CA MET A 274 -5.93 19.37 -10.31
C MET A 274 -7.05 19.34 -11.36
N GLN A 275 -6.72 18.99 -12.62
CA GLN A 275 -7.72 18.90 -13.68
C GLN A 275 -8.72 17.75 -13.44
N MET A 276 -8.25 16.62 -12.93
CA MET A 276 -9.11 15.50 -12.57
C MET A 276 -9.97 15.81 -11.34
N ASP A 277 -9.42 16.52 -10.34
CA ASP A 277 -10.16 16.96 -9.16
C ASP A 277 -11.33 17.87 -9.55
N LEU A 278 -11.08 18.86 -10.41
CA LEU A 278 -12.12 19.73 -10.99
C LEU A 278 -13.15 18.97 -11.81
N ALA A 279 -12.76 17.86 -12.43
CA ALA A 279 -13.66 16.95 -13.15
C ALA A 279 -14.39 15.96 -12.21
N GLY A 280 -14.13 16.00 -10.90
CA GLY A 280 -14.78 15.17 -9.89
C GLY A 280 -14.11 13.83 -9.64
N PHE A 281 -12.81 13.68 -9.93
CA PHE A 281 -12.04 12.46 -9.72
C PHE A 281 -10.87 12.69 -8.77
N ALA A 282 -10.79 11.90 -7.70
CA ALA A 282 -9.65 11.95 -6.78
C ALA A 282 -8.59 10.94 -7.23
N ILE A 283 -7.43 11.44 -7.68
CA ILE A 283 -6.23 10.66 -8.02
C ILE A 283 -5.02 11.25 -7.28
N SER A 284 -3.87 10.59 -7.34
CA SER A 284 -2.62 11.07 -6.74
C SER A 284 -1.57 11.39 -7.81
N ALA A 285 -0.62 12.27 -7.49
CA ALA A 285 0.60 12.47 -8.27
C ALA A 285 1.72 11.54 -7.76
N GLY A 286 2.67 11.18 -8.62
CA GLY A 286 3.91 10.53 -8.17
C GLY A 286 4.62 11.42 -7.13
N SER A 287 5.03 10.84 -6.00
CA SER A 287 5.63 11.51 -4.83
C SER A 287 4.76 12.45 -3.97
N ALA A 288 3.42 12.34 -4.02
CA ALA A 288 2.51 13.15 -3.18
C ALA A 288 2.72 13.06 -1.64
N CYS A 289 3.66 12.26 -1.14
CA CYS A 289 3.92 12.07 0.29
C CYS A 289 5.21 12.70 0.84
N SER A 290 6.01 13.45 0.08
CA SER A 290 7.24 14.07 0.62
C SER A 290 7.11 15.58 0.89
N SER A 291 6.83 15.95 2.14
CA SER A 291 7.27 17.22 2.75
C SER A 291 6.77 18.55 2.18
N GLY A 292 5.75 18.58 1.31
CA GLY A 292 5.22 19.83 0.75
C GLY A 292 6.16 20.56 -0.22
N LYS A 293 7.30 19.94 -0.59
CA LYS A 293 8.18 20.38 -1.67
C LYS A 293 8.04 19.42 -2.85
N VAL A 294 7.69 19.95 -4.01
CA VAL A 294 7.62 19.22 -5.28
C VAL A 294 8.99 18.63 -5.58
N ARG A 295 9.10 17.30 -5.65
CA ARG A 295 10.27 16.56 -6.11
C ARG A 295 9.80 15.46 -7.04
N ALA A 296 10.66 14.99 -7.95
CA ALA A 296 10.34 13.83 -8.77
C ALA A 296 10.16 12.58 -7.91
N SER A 297 9.40 11.59 -8.39
CA SER A 297 9.28 10.30 -7.67
C SER A 297 10.62 9.58 -7.64
N GLY A 298 11.16 9.42 -6.43
CA GLY A 298 12.37 8.64 -6.20
C GLY A 298 12.22 7.16 -6.61
N ALA A 299 10.99 6.62 -6.60
CA ALA A 299 10.73 5.27 -7.09
C ALA A 299 10.87 5.19 -8.62
N LEU A 300 10.32 6.16 -9.36
CA LEU A 300 10.44 6.20 -10.83
C LEU A 300 11.88 6.53 -11.28
N GLN A 301 12.56 7.42 -10.58
CA GLN A 301 13.99 7.68 -10.83
C GLN A 301 14.84 6.42 -10.62
N ALA A 302 14.53 5.61 -9.60
CA ALA A 302 15.21 4.33 -9.36
C ALA A 302 14.96 3.31 -10.48
N MET A 303 13.81 3.37 -11.14
CA MET A 303 13.51 2.60 -12.36
C MET A 303 14.17 3.20 -13.63
N GLY A 304 15.03 4.22 -13.46
CA GLY A 304 15.76 4.89 -14.53
C GLY A 304 14.93 5.85 -15.37
N PHE A 305 13.72 6.25 -14.94
CA PHE A 305 12.98 7.30 -15.64
C PHE A 305 13.63 8.66 -15.37
N ASP A 306 13.77 9.48 -16.40
CA ASP A 306 14.31 10.83 -16.25
C ASP A 306 13.38 11.73 -15.40
N ASP A 307 13.89 12.89 -14.99
CA ASP A 307 13.16 13.82 -14.13
C ASP A 307 11.88 14.35 -14.78
N GLN A 308 11.91 14.61 -16.09
CA GLN A 308 10.79 15.17 -16.82
C GLN A 308 9.61 14.18 -16.85
N LEU A 309 9.89 12.93 -17.17
CA LEU A 309 8.90 11.87 -17.20
C LEU A 309 8.43 11.50 -15.80
N SER A 310 9.35 11.44 -14.82
CA SER A 310 9.01 11.16 -13.42
C SER A 310 8.09 12.23 -12.80
N GLN A 311 8.24 13.50 -13.18
CA GLN A 311 7.36 14.60 -12.75
C GLN A 311 5.97 14.57 -13.41
N SER A 312 5.78 13.81 -14.48
CA SER A 312 4.49 13.67 -15.16
C SER A 312 3.58 12.59 -14.58
N ALA A 313 4.06 11.87 -13.56
CA ALA A 313 3.40 10.70 -13.04
C ALA A 313 2.08 11.02 -12.33
N ILE A 314 1.02 10.31 -12.72
CA ILE A 314 -0.20 10.17 -11.91
C ILE A 314 -0.40 8.71 -11.51
N ARG A 315 -0.94 8.53 -10.31
CA ARG A 315 -1.39 7.23 -9.81
C ARG A 315 -2.90 7.20 -9.75
N ILE A 316 -3.46 6.19 -10.40
CA ILE A 316 -4.87 5.84 -10.36
C ILE A 316 -4.95 4.49 -9.64
N SER A 317 -5.68 4.44 -8.53
CA SER A 317 -5.87 3.22 -7.74
C SER A 317 -7.35 2.99 -7.45
N ILE A 318 -7.90 1.95 -8.07
CA ILE A 318 -9.35 1.73 -8.18
C ILE A 318 -9.89 0.83 -7.05
N SER A 319 -11.20 0.93 -6.80
CA SER A 319 -11.90 0.12 -5.81
C SER A 319 -12.52 -1.15 -6.40
N PRO A 320 -12.79 -2.18 -5.57
CA PRO A 320 -13.63 -3.33 -5.94
C PRO A 320 -15.01 -2.94 -6.50
N THR A 321 -15.58 -1.85 -5.97
CA THR A 321 -16.93 -1.38 -6.30
C THR A 321 -16.99 -0.43 -7.50
N LEU A 322 -15.85 -0.07 -8.09
CA LEU A 322 -15.82 0.85 -9.23
C LEU A 322 -16.43 0.17 -10.46
N GLY A 323 -17.49 0.77 -11.01
CA GLY A 323 -18.15 0.26 -12.21
C GLY A 323 -17.58 0.84 -13.52
N ASP A 324 -17.92 0.18 -14.63
CA ASP A 324 -17.40 0.52 -15.96
C ASP A 324 -17.80 1.93 -16.42
N ASP A 325 -19.00 2.41 -16.07
CA ASP A 325 -19.41 3.81 -16.32
C ASP A 325 -18.43 4.82 -15.70
N GLN A 326 -18.01 4.57 -14.45
CA GLN A 326 -17.12 5.49 -13.74
C GLN A 326 -15.71 5.48 -14.34
N ILE A 327 -15.24 4.31 -14.79
CA ILE A 327 -13.97 4.16 -15.52
C ILE A 327 -14.04 4.94 -16.83
N ASN A 328 -15.14 4.77 -17.57
CA ASN A 328 -15.30 5.43 -18.85
C ASN A 328 -15.35 6.95 -18.71
N ARG A 329 -16.11 7.43 -17.72
CA ARG A 329 -16.18 8.87 -17.42
C ARG A 329 -14.84 9.45 -16.97
N PHE A 330 -14.02 8.67 -16.26
CA PHE A 330 -12.66 9.11 -15.91
C PHE A 330 -11.80 9.26 -17.17
N ALA A 331 -11.76 8.25 -18.03
CA ALA A 331 -10.98 8.30 -19.26
C ALA A 331 -11.44 9.44 -20.20
N ASP A 332 -12.76 9.66 -20.34
CA ASP A 332 -13.31 10.79 -21.12
C ASP A 332 -12.91 12.15 -20.52
N ALA A 333 -12.90 12.27 -19.20
CA ALA A 333 -12.48 13.49 -18.52
C ALA A 333 -10.97 13.74 -18.71
N TRP A 334 -10.17 12.68 -18.61
CA TRP A 334 -8.73 12.73 -18.85
C TRP A 334 -8.42 13.11 -20.29
N GLU A 335 -9.08 12.50 -21.28
CA GLU A 335 -8.97 12.84 -22.71
C GLU A 335 -9.24 14.31 -22.99
N LYS A 336 -10.32 14.87 -22.43
CA LYS A 336 -10.67 16.29 -22.56
C LYS A 336 -9.61 17.20 -21.92
N ALA A 337 -8.99 16.78 -20.83
CA ALA A 337 -7.92 17.53 -20.18
C ALA A 337 -6.61 17.46 -20.98
N TYR A 338 -6.27 16.26 -21.46
CA TYR A 338 -5.09 15.97 -22.27
C TYR A 338 -5.12 16.70 -23.61
N SER A 339 -6.25 16.66 -24.31
CA SER A 339 -6.44 17.37 -25.60
C SER A 339 -6.22 18.88 -25.45
N ARG A 340 -6.85 19.49 -24.42
CA ARG A 340 -6.66 20.92 -24.12
C ARG A 340 -5.22 21.28 -23.75
N TRP A 341 -4.52 20.38 -23.05
CA TRP A 341 -3.12 20.57 -22.73
C TRP A 341 -2.26 20.53 -24.02
N ARG A 342 -2.47 19.51 -24.87
CA ARG A 342 -1.77 19.36 -26.16
C ARG A 342 -1.98 20.52 -27.12
N ASP A 343 -3.21 21.02 -27.24
CA ASP A 343 -3.53 22.17 -28.09
C ASP A 343 -2.74 23.43 -27.67
N ARG A 344 -2.44 23.54 -26.37
CA ARG A 344 -1.67 24.66 -25.80
C ARG A 344 -0.16 24.50 -25.94
N THR A 345 0.36 23.28 -25.97
CA THR A 345 1.81 23.00 -25.94
C THR A 345 2.39 22.52 -27.26
N GLY A 346 1.55 22.22 -28.26
CA GLY A 346 1.98 21.59 -29.51
C GLY A 346 2.27 20.08 -29.33
N PRO A 347 2.59 19.35 -30.42
CA PRO A 347 2.93 17.93 -30.35
C PRO A 347 4.18 17.70 -29.50
N ALA A 348 4.18 16.63 -28.70
CA ALA A 348 5.34 16.24 -27.89
C ALA A 348 6.58 16.04 -28.78
N ILE A 349 7.68 16.70 -28.44
CA ILE A 349 8.99 16.51 -29.09
C ILE A 349 9.42 15.08 -28.75
N ARG A 350 9.55 14.21 -29.76
CA ARG A 350 10.11 12.87 -29.56
C ARG A 350 11.52 13.01 -28.99
N PRO A 351 11.91 12.23 -27.97
CA PRO A 351 13.31 12.15 -27.60
C PRO A 351 14.09 11.66 -28.81
N SER A 352 15.16 12.38 -29.16
CA SER A 352 16.08 12.01 -30.22
C SER A 352 16.65 10.63 -29.91
N THR A 353 16.38 9.66 -30.77
CA THR A 353 17.22 8.48 -30.88
C THR A 353 18.59 8.96 -31.35
N GLU A 354 19.54 9.13 -30.44
CA GLU A 354 20.95 9.26 -30.80
C GLU A 354 21.38 7.94 -31.43
N GLU A 355 21.36 7.89 -32.77
CA GLU A 355 22.30 7.11 -33.55
C GLU A 355 23.65 7.83 -33.50
N GLY A 356 24.69 7.15 -33.04
CA GLY A 356 26.07 7.62 -32.95
C GLY A 356 26.99 6.57 -32.38
#